data_AF-A0A8S3WQN3-F1
#
_entry.id   AF-A0A8S3WQN3-F1
#
_cell.length_a   1.000
_cell.length_b   1.000
_cell.length_c   1.000
_cell.angle_alpha   90.00
_cell.angle_beta   90.00
_cell.angle_gamma   90.00
#
_symmetry.space_group_name_H-M   'P 1'
#
loop_
_entity.id
_entity.type
_entity.pdbx_description
1 polymer ?
#
loop_
_entity_poly.entity_id
_entity_poly.type
_entity_poly.pdbx_seq_one_letter_code
_entity_poly.pdbx_strand_id
1 'polypeptide(L)'
;MMRKEGAGAPGTEFSLDASDCINLQQILQAFNSTISEEHAWALFYQAAKCFQKCLADGSTCYLATEPRHLLLHKDGFVHPNTLLRPGETVLKLHSTNLTTYKVGLAVSKIKSAIQ
;
A
#
# COMPACT_ATOMS: atom_id res chain seq x y z
N MET A 1 45.02 -6.07 8.52
CA MET A 1 43.80 -5.87 9.35
C MET A 1 42.61 -6.26 8.50
N MET A 2 42.03 -7.43 8.75
CA MET A 2 40.85 -7.94 8.03
C MET A 2 39.61 -7.30 8.64
N ARG A 3 38.81 -6.55 7.87
CA ARG A 3 37.40 -6.34 8.21
C ARG A 3 36.62 -7.46 7.55
N LYS A 4 36.12 -8.36 8.39
CA LYS A 4 35.21 -9.44 8.00
C LYS A 4 33.89 -8.79 7.61
N GLU A 5 33.64 -8.66 6.31
CA GLU A 5 32.30 -8.39 5.80
C GLU A 5 31.41 -9.55 6.23
N GLY A 6 30.45 -9.25 7.10
CA GLY A 6 29.41 -10.21 7.44
C GLY A 6 28.61 -10.48 6.19
N ALA A 7 28.81 -11.65 5.59
CA ALA A 7 27.89 -12.23 4.64
C ALA A 7 26.55 -12.45 5.37
N GLY A 8 25.68 -11.44 5.33
CA GLY A 8 24.27 -11.63 5.60
C GLY A 8 23.74 -12.64 4.57
N ALA A 9 22.99 -13.63 5.05
CA ALA A 9 22.17 -14.48 4.20
C ALA A 9 21.34 -13.60 3.22
N PRO A 10 20.80 -14.13 2.11
CA PRO A 10 19.79 -13.44 1.31
C PRO A 10 18.50 -13.36 2.14
N GLY A 11 18.52 -12.58 3.21
CA GLY A 11 17.45 -12.32 4.14
C GLY A 11 16.94 -10.93 3.85
N THR A 12 15.81 -10.89 3.16
CA THR A 12 14.91 -9.75 2.91
C THR A 12 15.22 -8.50 3.73
N GLU A 13 16.03 -7.57 3.19
CA GLU A 13 16.15 -6.25 3.80
C GLU A 13 14.83 -5.51 3.59
N PHE A 14 14.08 -5.31 4.68
CA PHE A 14 12.89 -4.47 4.72
C PHE A 14 13.31 -3.00 4.82
N SER A 15 13.97 -2.50 3.77
CA SER A 15 14.37 -1.10 3.64
C SER A 15 13.26 -0.28 3.01
N LEU A 16 13.20 1.00 3.37
CA LEU A 16 12.46 2.00 2.60
C LEU A 16 13.07 2.15 1.21
N ASP A 17 12.23 2.48 0.23
CA ASP A 17 12.65 2.86 -1.11
C ASP A 17 13.17 4.31 -1.16
N ALA A 18 13.55 4.78 -2.36
CA ALA A 18 14.06 6.13 -2.56
C ALA A 18 13.04 7.26 -2.25
N SER A 19 11.76 6.91 -2.02
CA SER A 19 10.66 7.82 -1.65
C SER A 19 10.25 7.66 -0.18
N ASP A 20 11.12 7.10 0.66
CA ASP A 20 10.85 6.79 2.07
C ASP A 20 9.59 5.92 2.25
N CYS A 21 9.32 5.03 1.28
CA CYS A 21 8.15 4.16 1.26
C CYS A 21 8.48 2.68 1.44
N ILE A 22 7.52 1.94 1.96
CA ILE A 22 7.50 0.49 2.02
C ILE A 22 6.13 -0.01 1.53
N ASN A 23 6.08 -1.17 0.88
CA ASN A 23 4.79 -1.72 0.47
C ASN A 23 4.16 -2.62 1.55
N LEU A 24 2.84 -2.78 1.55
CA LEU A 24 2.14 -3.58 2.56
C LEU A 24 2.59 -5.05 2.56
N GLN A 25 2.97 -5.61 1.41
CA GLN A 25 3.47 -6.99 1.35
C GLN A 25 4.77 -7.17 2.16
N GLN A 26 5.70 -6.22 2.06
CA GLN A 26 6.92 -6.22 2.87
C GLN A 26 6.62 -6.12 4.36
N ILE A 27 5.64 -5.30 4.76
CA ILE A 27 5.21 -5.18 6.16
C ILE A 27 4.68 -6.53 6.66
N LEU A 28 3.74 -7.15 5.94
CA LEU A 28 3.16 -8.45 6.31
C LEU A 28 4.23 -9.54 6.42
N GLN A 29 5.20 -9.55 5.50
CA GLN A 29 6.34 -10.47 5.53
C GLN A 29 7.27 -10.22 6.73
N ALA A 30 7.57 -8.96 7.06
CA ALA A 30 8.46 -8.60 8.16
C ALA A 30 7.90 -9.03 9.52
N PHE A 31 6.59 -8.86 9.73
CA PHE A 31 5.92 -9.30 10.96
C PHE A 31 5.53 -10.78 10.93
N ASN A 32 5.66 -11.44 9.78
CA ASN A 32 5.15 -12.80 9.53
C ASN A 32 3.71 -12.96 10.06
N SER A 33 2.91 -11.90 9.86
CA SER A 33 1.57 -11.80 10.42
C SER A 33 0.67 -10.95 9.55
N THR A 34 -0.61 -11.08 9.83
CA THR A 34 -1.66 -10.22 9.30
C THR A 34 -1.68 -8.89 10.05
N ILE A 35 -2.40 -7.88 9.53
CA ILE A 35 -2.62 -6.62 10.24
C ILE A 35 -3.84 -6.72 11.15
N SER A 36 -3.84 -6.02 12.28
CA SER A 36 -5.03 -5.92 13.14
C SER A 36 -6.15 -5.11 12.47
N GLU A 37 -7.35 -5.20 13.01
CA GLU A 37 -8.50 -4.44 12.51
C GLU A 37 -8.27 -2.93 12.58
N GLU A 38 -7.65 -2.42 13.65
CA GLU A 38 -7.33 -1.01 13.82
C GLU A 38 -6.35 -0.52 12.74
N HIS A 39 -5.31 -1.31 12.46
CA HIS A 39 -4.37 -1.01 11.38
C HIS A 39 -5.05 -1.02 10.02
N ALA A 40 -5.99 -1.95 9.80
CA ALA A 40 -6.78 -2.00 8.59
C ALA A 40 -7.63 -0.72 8.44
N TRP A 41 -8.36 -0.31 9.48
CA TRP A 41 -9.15 0.93 9.47
C TRP A 41 -8.28 2.18 9.23
N ALA A 42 -7.11 2.26 9.87
CA ALA A 42 -6.18 3.37 9.67
C ALA A 42 -5.69 3.44 8.21
N LEU A 43 -5.31 2.30 7.65
CA LEU A 43 -4.91 2.19 6.24
C LEU A 43 -6.03 2.64 5.29
N PHE A 44 -7.27 2.24 5.57
CA PHE A 44 -8.42 2.60 4.72
C PHE A 44 -8.71 4.08 4.77
N TYR A 45 -8.65 4.68 5.96
CA TYR A 45 -8.80 6.12 6.14
C TYR A 45 -7.73 6.89 5.36
N GLN A 46 -6.46 6.50 5.48
CA GLN A 46 -5.36 7.17 4.78
C GLN A 46 -5.43 6.98 3.26
N ALA A 47 -5.80 5.79 2.77
CA ALA A 47 -6.00 5.54 1.34
C ALA A 47 -7.15 6.38 0.78
N ALA A 48 -8.27 6.49 1.49
CA ALA A 48 -9.40 7.33 1.09
C ALA A 48 -9.01 8.82 1.04
N LYS A 49 -8.23 9.30 2.02
CA LYS A 49 -7.72 10.67 2.04
C LYS A 49 -6.76 10.94 0.88
N CYS A 50 -5.87 9.99 0.56
CA CYS A 50 -4.99 10.07 -0.60
C CYS A 50 -5.81 10.13 -1.90
N PHE A 51 -6.83 9.28 -2.02
CA PHE A 51 -7.71 9.24 -3.19
C PHE A 51 -8.46 10.55 -3.41
N GLN A 52 -9.02 11.13 -2.35
CA GLN A 52 -9.69 12.44 -2.43
C GLN A 52 -8.76 13.53 -2.94
N LYS A 53 -7.49 13.54 -2.51
CA LYS A 53 -6.48 14.48 -3.02
C LYS A 53 -6.19 14.25 -4.50
N CYS A 54 -5.92 13.02 -4.91
CA CYS A 54 -5.66 12.69 -6.32
C CYS A 54 -6.83 13.10 -7.24
N LEU A 55 -8.08 12.93 -6.79
CA LEU A 55 -9.26 13.39 -7.52
C LEU A 55 -9.33 14.91 -7.62
N ALA A 56 -9.06 15.63 -6.53
CA ALA A 56 -9.04 17.09 -6.53
C ALA A 56 -7.97 17.65 -7.49
N ASP A 57 -6.85 16.93 -7.63
CA ASP A 57 -5.77 17.25 -8.57
C ASP A 57 -6.08 16.85 -10.03
N GLY A 58 -7.26 16.30 -10.31
CA GLY A 58 -7.67 15.86 -11.65
C GLY A 58 -6.99 14.57 -12.13
N SER A 59 -6.38 13.81 -11.22
CA SER A 59 -5.64 12.60 -11.58
C SER A 59 -6.56 11.43 -11.90
N THR A 60 -6.18 10.62 -12.90
CA THR A 60 -6.80 9.31 -13.11
C THR A 60 -6.31 8.35 -12.04
N CYS A 61 -7.24 7.80 -11.26
CA CYS A 61 -6.94 6.89 -10.18
C CYS A 61 -7.28 5.44 -10.55
N TYR A 62 -6.55 4.51 -9.95
CA TYR A 62 -6.64 3.08 -10.15
C TYR A 62 -6.82 2.37 -8.81
N LEU A 63 -7.45 1.20 -8.86
CA LEU A 63 -7.63 0.36 -7.68
C LEU A 63 -6.35 -0.41 -7.36
N ALA A 64 -5.89 -0.32 -6.11
CA ALA A 64 -4.91 -1.26 -5.57
C ALA A 64 -5.59 -2.61 -5.33
N THR A 65 -5.17 -3.64 -6.06
CA THR A 65 -5.77 -4.99 -5.99
C THR A 65 -4.98 -5.97 -5.13
N GLU A 66 -3.76 -5.62 -4.74
CA GLU A 66 -2.84 -6.51 -4.02
C GLU A 66 -1.99 -5.74 -3.01
N PRO A 67 -1.50 -6.40 -1.94
CA PRO A 67 -0.69 -5.74 -0.90
C PRO A 67 0.56 -5.03 -1.45
N ARG A 68 1.23 -5.58 -2.47
CA ARG A 68 2.41 -4.94 -3.10
C ARG A 68 2.11 -3.59 -3.76
N HIS A 69 0.86 -3.33 -4.11
CA HIS A 69 0.45 -2.06 -4.74
C HIS A 69 0.23 -0.94 -3.70
N LEU A 70 0.08 -1.28 -2.42
CA LEU A 70 -0.11 -0.30 -1.35
C LEU A 70 1.24 0.19 -0.84
N LEU A 71 1.55 1.46 -1.09
CA LEU A 71 2.78 2.11 -0.65
C LEU A 71 2.50 3.03 0.54
N LEU A 72 3.28 2.84 1.60
CA LEU A 72 3.17 3.55 2.88
C LEU A 72 4.46 4.30 3.16
N HIS A 73 4.34 5.60 3.42
CA HIS A 73 5.45 6.38 3.98
C HIS A 73 5.70 5.98 5.43
N LYS A 74 6.93 6.17 5.91
CA LYS A 74 7.30 5.99 7.33
C LYS A 74 6.43 6.78 8.32
N ASP A 75 5.84 7.89 7.87
CA ASP A 75 4.96 8.75 8.67
C ASP A 75 3.50 8.27 8.70
N GLY A 76 3.20 7.11 8.10
CA GLY A 76 1.86 6.50 8.11
C GLY A 76 0.90 6.99 7.03
N PHE A 77 1.38 7.81 6.09
CA PHE A 77 0.58 8.25 4.94
C PHE A 77 0.65 7.25 3.79
N VAL A 78 -0.46 7.08 3.08
CA VAL A 78 -0.48 6.33 1.81
C VAL A 78 0.10 7.20 0.69
N HIS A 79 1.10 6.69 -0.01
CA HIS A 79 1.72 7.41 -1.14
C HIS A 79 0.77 7.39 -2.35
N PRO A 80 0.62 8.51 -3.10
CA PRO A 80 -0.18 8.58 -4.33
C PRO A 80 0.09 7.51 -5.39
N ASN A 81 1.32 6.98 -5.49
CA ASN A 81 1.66 5.90 -6.42
C ASN A 81 0.84 4.63 -6.19
N THR A 82 0.29 4.45 -4.97
CA THR A 82 -0.70 3.42 -4.66
C THR A 82 -1.93 3.45 -5.57
N LEU A 83 -2.33 4.65 -6.00
CA LEU A 83 -3.55 4.90 -6.77
C LEU A 83 -3.24 5.38 -8.19
N LEU A 84 -2.05 5.92 -8.44
CA LEU A 84 -1.69 6.48 -9.74
C LEU A 84 -0.97 5.49 -10.65
N ARG A 85 -0.36 4.44 -10.09
CA ARG A 85 0.21 3.36 -10.89
C ARG A 85 -0.83 2.27 -11.11
N PRO A 86 -1.20 1.96 -12.37
CA PRO A 86 -1.98 0.78 -12.64
C PRO A 86 -1.17 -0.46 -12.22
N GLY A 87 -1.71 -1.28 -11.32
CA GLY A 87 -1.26 -2.66 -11.18
C GLY A 87 -1.61 -3.46 -12.44
N GLU A 88 -1.02 -4.65 -12.62
CA GLU A 88 -1.26 -5.51 -13.80
C GLU A 88 -2.75 -5.82 -14.02
N THR A 89 -3.58 -5.73 -12.96
CA THR A 89 -5.04 -5.80 -13.03
C THR A 89 -5.64 -4.39 -12.86
N VAL A 90 -5.90 -3.70 -13.97
CA VAL A 90 -6.33 -2.29 -13.94
C VAL A 90 -7.83 -2.17 -13.73
N LEU A 91 -8.26 -1.59 -12.61
CA LEU A 91 -9.62 -1.08 -12.43
C LEU A 91 -9.58 0.44 -12.25
N LYS A 92 -10.02 1.18 -13.27
CA LYS A 92 -10.12 2.65 -13.21
C LYS A 92 -11.19 3.08 -12.21
N LEU A 93 -10.81 3.94 -11.29
CA LEU A 93 -11.71 4.58 -10.34
C LEU A 93 -12.28 5.84 -11.00
N HIS A 94 -13.60 5.85 -11.23
CA HIS A 94 -14.32 7.01 -11.76
C HIS A 94 -14.91 7.79 -10.60
N SER A 95 -14.73 9.11 -10.56
CA SER A 95 -15.29 10.00 -9.53
C SER A 95 -16.83 9.93 -9.54
N THR A 96 -17.38 9.10 -8.66
CA THR A 96 -18.82 8.91 -8.44
C THR A 96 -19.07 8.64 -6.95
N ASN A 97 -20.29 8.84 -6.45
CA ASN A 97 -20.64 8.46 -5.06
C ASN A 97 -20.39 6.96 -4.76
N LEU A 98 -20.31 6.11 -5.80
CA LEU A 98 -19.94 4.70 -5.70
C LEU A 98 -18.45 4.44 -5.40
N THR A 99 -17.59 5.45 -5.48
CA THR A 99 -16.14 5.25 -5.39
C THR A 99 -15.66 4.99 -3.97
N THR A 100 -16.33 5.57 -2.97
CA THR A 100 -16.12 5.26 -1.56
C THR A 100 -16.37 3.77 -1.28
N TYR A 101 -17.40 3.20 -1.92
CA TYR A 101 -17.69 1.76 -1.84
C TYR A 101 -16.65 0.91 -2.57
N LYS A 102 -16.07 1.41 -3.67
CA LYS A 102 -15.00 0.71 -4.41
C LYS A 102 -13.67 0.70 -3.66
N VAL A 103 -13.33 1.78 -2.95
CA VAL A 103 -12.19 1.79 -2.01
C VAL A 103 -12.46 0.75 -0.92
N GLY A 104 -13.66 0.73 -0.33
CA GLY A 104 -14.09 -0.32 0.61
C GLY A 104 -14.03 -1.75 0.04
N LEU A 105 -14.26 -1.94 -1.26
CA LEU A 105 -14.18 -3.24 -1.94
C LEU A 105 -12.75 -3.69 -2.26
N ALA A 106 -11.85 -2.77 -2.63
CA ALA A 106 -10.41 -3.07 -2.72
C ALA A 106 -9.89 -3.54 -1.37
N VAL A 107 -10.28 -2.78 -0.36
CA VAL A 107 -9.99 -2.98 1.04
C VAL A 107 -10.52 -4.31 1.56
N SER A 108 -11.75 -4.70 1.22
CA SER A 108 -12.31 -5.99 1.63
C SER A 108 -11.60 -7.16 0.94
N LYS A 109 -11.18 -7.00 -0.31
CA LYS A 109 -10.34 -7.99 -1.00
C LYS A 109 -8.95 -8.12 -0.36
N ILE A 110 -8.35 -7.00 0.05
CA ILE A 110 -7.10 -6.98 0.81
C ILE A 110 -7.30 -7.67 2.18
N LYS A 111 -8.42 -7.40 2.88
CA LYS A 111 -8.78 -8.10 4.13
C LYS A 111 -8.92 -9.61 3.94
N SER A 112 -9.53 -10.07 2.84
CA SER A 112 -9.64 -11.49 2.49
C SER A 112 -8.31 -12.13 2.08
N ALA A 113 -7.31 -11.35 1.66
CA ALA A 113 -5.95 -11.82 1.38
C ALA A 113 -5.04 -11.82 2.63
N ILE A 114 -5.56 -11.36 3.77
CA ILE A 114 -4.87 -11.18 5.05
C ILE A 114 -5.52 -12.07 6.14
N GLN A 115 -6.21 -13.16 5.76
CA GLN A 115 -6.64 -14.25 6.66
C GLN A 115 -6.03 -15.56 6.17
#